data_AF-A0A928LRN1-F1
#
_entry.id   AF-A0A928LRN1-F1
#
_cell.length_a   1.000
_cell.length_b   1.000
_cell.length_c   1.000
_cell.angle_alpha   90.00
_cell.angle_beta   90.00
_cell.angle_gamma   90.00
#
_symmetry.space_group_name_H-M   'P 1'
#
loop_
_entity.id
_entity.type
_entity.pdbx_description
1 polymer ?
#
loop_
_entity_poly.entity_id
_entity_poly.type
_entity_poly.pdbx_seq_one_letter_code
_entity_poly.pdbx_strand_id
1 'polypeptide(L)'
;MGQNESTAQLINFMLQPSFTVKDGVIDAVNEAARSYTLEAGQSVSDMLVTGKTEYRELTTGCLYLTLSVQGVLCGASVRRMEEFDLFTLEQESDEAELQGMALAAQELRAPLSGVMAIADQLFPVTDEGSDPATADQIARINRGLFQMLRIVSNMSDVYRYCQQTEQRYVTVELTSFLQEIFDKVRDMLSLTSITLTFENLERPIHTLIEPEKLERAIHNIVSNAVKFSAKGSPVHAKLTCRGTMLYLSVCDSGEGIHPEVQGTIHSRFRRMPGLEDRRFGIGLGMVMIRSAAAAHGGTVLIDHPEDCGTRLTMTIAIRQNAESIVRSNVLRVDYAGERDHLLLELSEVLPAELYRKERIN
;
A
#
# COMPACT_ATOMS: atom_id res chain seq x y z
N MET A 1 6.17 7.54 -40.25
CA MET A 1 5.70 8.90 -39.89
C MET A 1 4.26 8.92 -39.37
N GLY A 2 3.30 8.15 -39.91
CA GLY A 2 1.90 8.19 -39.45
C GLY A 2 1.55 7.50 -38.10
N GLN A 3 2.39 6.60 -37.58
CA GLN A 3 2.11 5.90 -36.30
C GLN A 3 2.52 6.72 -35.07
N ASN A 4 3.59 7.54 -35.17
CA ASN A 4 4.05 8.33 -34.03
C ASN A 4 3.03 9.42 -33.65
N GLU A 5 2.28 9.92 -34.63
CA GLU A 5 1.16 10.84 -34.41
C GLU A 5 -0.01 10.18 -33.66
N SER A 6 -0.29 8.89 -33.90
CA SER A 6 -1.38 8.16 -33.24
C SER A 6 -1.10 7.95 -31.74
N THR A 7 0.11 7.54 -31.36
CA THR A 7 0.51 7.38 -29.95
C THR A 7 0.58 8.72 -29.22
N ALA A 8 1.14 9.74 -29.86
CA ALA A 8 1.20 11.09 -29.29
C ALA A 8 -0.19 11.69 -29.08
N GLN A 9 -1.15 11.44 -29.99
CA GLN A 9 -2.54 11.86 -29.82
C GLN A 9 -3.20 11.19 -28.61
N LEU A 10 -2.96 9.90 -28.37
CA LEU A 10 -3.56 9.16 -27.24
C LEU A 10 -3.16 9.74 -25.88
N ILE A 11 -1.86 9.99 -25.66
CA ILE A 11 -1.37 10.50 -24.36
C ILE A 11 -1.70 11.98 -24.13
N ASN A 12 -1.99 12.75 -25.18
CA ASN A 12 -2.39 14.16 -25.05
C ASN A 12 -3.79 14.33 -24.45
N PHE A 13 -4.64 13.29 -24.44
CA PHE A 13 -5.90 13.31 -23.71
C PHE A 13 -5.75 13.00 -22.21
N MET A 14 -4.56 12.60 -21.77
CA MET A 14 -4.30 12.35 -20.36
C MET A 14 -4.02 13.66 -19.63
N LEU A 15 -4.74 13.90 -18.53
CA LEU A 15 -4.51 15.02 -17.62
C LEU A 15 -3.20 14.88 -16.82
N GLN A 16 -2.75 13.64 -16.63
CA GLN A 16 -1.54 13.32 -15.87
C GLN A 16 -0.28 13.51 -16.74
N PRO A 17 0.86 13.92 -16.17
CA PRO A 17 2.12 13.97 -16.90
C PRO A 17 2.49 12.56 -17.36
N SER A 18 2.46 12.30 -18.67
CA SER A 18 2.62 10.97 -19.23
C SER A 18 3.53 10.97 -20.46
N PHE A 19 4.28 9.89 -20.62
CA PHE A 19 5.17 9.69 -21.76
C PHE A 19 5.21 8.22 -22.17
N THR A 20 5.61 7.95 -23.40
CA THR A 20 5.74 6.61 -23.97
C THR A 20 7.19 6.30 -24.27
N VAL A 21 7.56 5.03 -24.16
CA VAL A 21 8.92 4.55 -24.34
C VAL A 21 8.92 3.40 -25.33
N LYS A 22 9.82 3.47 -26.33
CA LYS A 22 10.08 2.40 -27.30
C LYS A 22 11.57 2.14 -27.34
N ASP A 23 11.95 0.87 -27.32
CA ASP A 23 13.36 0.45 -27.34
C ASP A 23 14.24 1.15 -26.27
N GLY A 24 13.65 1.46 -25.11
CA GLY A 24 14.32 2.12 -23.98
C GLY A 24 14.44 3.65 -24.10
N VAL A 25 13.89 4.25 -25.15
CA VAL A 25 13.95 5.69 -25.43
C VAL A 25 12.55 6.31 -25.41
N ILE A 26 12.43 7.53 -24.88
CA ILE A 26 11.17 8.27 -24.88
C ILE A 26 10.75 8.60 -26.33
N ASP A 27 9.59 8.11 -26.76
CA ASP A 27 9.04 8.28 -28.11
C ASP A 27 8.10 9.51 -28.18
N ALA A 28 7.19 9.63 -27.20
CA ALA A 28 6.24 10.75 -27.13
C ALA A 28 5.99 11.20 -25.68
N VAL A 29 5.76 12.50 -25.50
CA VAL A 29 5.52 13.16 -24.20
C VAL A 29 4.31 14.08 -24.33
N ASN A 30 3.37 14.03 -23.37
CA ASN A 30 2.21 14.92 -23.36
C ASN A 30 2.52 16.31 -22.78
N GLU A 31 1.60 17.25 -22.94
CA GLU A 31 1.79 18.65 -22.50
C GLU A 31 2.12 18.76 -21.00
N ALA A 32 1.41 17.99 -20.15
CA ALA A 32 1.64 17.99 -18.71
C ALA A 32 3.02 17.44 -18.32
N ALA A 33 3.59 16.48 -19.05
CA ALA A 33 4.94 15.97 -18.79
C ALA A 33 6.05 16.90 -19.28
N ARG A 34 5.77 17.81 -20.22
CA ARG A 34 6.75 18.81 -20.67
C ARG A 34 7.12 19.80 -19.56
N SER A 35 6.25 20.05 -18.59
CA SER A 35 6.58 20.90 -17.43
C SER A 35 7.69 20.30 -16.56
N TYR A 36 7.90 18.98 -16.64
CA TYR A 36 9.01 18.27 -15.99
C TYR A 36 10.27 18.22 -16.87
N THR A 37 10.32 18.95 -17.99
CA THR A 37 11.45 18.95 -18.95
C THR A 37 11.74 17.57 -19.55
N LEU A 38 10.69 16.75 -19.70
CA LEU A 38 10.76 15.49 -20.43
C LEU A 38 10.68 15.74 -21.93
N GLU A 39 11.61 15.14 -22.68
CA GLU A 39 11.70 15.29 -24.12
C GLU A 39 11.89 13.94 -24.81
N ALA A 40 11.40 13.83 -26.05
CA ALA A 40 11.62 12.65 -26.88
C ALA A 40 13.11 12.47 -27.18
N GLY A 41 13.57 11.22 -27.25
CA GLY A 41 14.98 10.86 -27.47
C GLY A 41 15.80 10.64 -26.21
N GLN A 42 15.27 10.96 -25.02
CA GLN A 42 15.94 10.67 -23.74
C GLN A 42 15.90 9.17 -23.41
N SER A 43 16.98 8.67 -22.82
CA SER A 43 17.08 7.29 -22.33
C SER A 43 16.41 7.16 -20.97
N VAL A 44 15.42 6.26 -20.86
CA VAL A 44 14.69 6.05 -19.60
C VAL A 44 15.50 5.27 -18.58
N SER A 45 16.43 4.42 -19.04
CA SER A 45 17.29 3.62 -18.15
C SER A 45 18.16 4.47 -17.22
N ASP A 46 18.51 5.68 -17.66
CA ASP A 46 19.32 6.64 -16.89
C ASP A 46 18.48 7.39 -15.87
N MET A 47 17.17 7.49 -16.10
CA MET A 47 16.21 8.16 -15.22
C MET A 47 15.73 7.23 -14.10
N LEU A 48 15.76 5.91 -14.30
CA LEU A 48 15.33 4.93 -13.30
C LEU A 48 16.22 4.97 -12.04
N VAL A 49 15.62 5.34 -10.91
CA VAL A 49 16.26 5.30 -9.57
C VAL A 49 16.00 3.95 -8.93
N THR A 50 14.77 3.45 -9.02
CA THR A 50 14.38 2.09 -8.60
C THR A 50 13.78 1.33 -9.78
N GLY A 51 13.66 0.01 -9.68
CA GLY A 51 12.90 -0.78 -10.66
C GLY A 51 13.61 -1.14 -11.95
N LYS A 52 14.94 -0.94 -12.07
CA LYS A 52 15.67 -1.23 -13.32
C LYS A 52 15.54 -2.69 -13.76
N THR A 53 15.63 -3.62 -12.82
CA THR A 53 15.52 -5.06 -13.10
C THR A 53 14.06 -5.41 -13.39
N GLU A 54 13.15 -4.95 -12.53
CA GLU A 54 11.71 -5.21 -12.62
C GLU A 54 11.11 -4.67 -13.92
N TYR A 55 11.54 -3.49 -14.38
CA TYR A 55 11.08 -2.91 -15.64
C TYR A 55 11.56 -3.70 -16.86
N ARG A 56 12.77 -4.26 -16.82
CA ARG A 56 13.27 -5.15 -17.88
C ARG A 56 12.49 -6.45 -17.93
N GLU A 57 12.16 -7.01 -16.77
CA GLU A 57 11.42 -8.27 -16.63
C GLU A 57 9.89 -8.11 -16.76
N LEU A 58 9.38 -6.87 -16.80
CA LEU A 58 7.94 -6.59 -16.86
C LEU A 58 7.30 -7.16 -18.13
N THR A 59 6.45 -8.17 -18.01
CA THR A 59 5.70 -8.71 -19.15
C THR A 59 4.26 -8.21 -19.17
N THR A 60 3.62 -8.23 -18.00
CA THR A 60 2.21 -7.89 -17.80
C THR A 60 2.02 -7.09 -16.53
N GLY A 61 0.87 -6.45 -16.40
CA GLY A 61 0.51 -5.73 -15.18
C GLY A 61 1.08 -4.31 -15.12
N CYS A 62 1.28 -3.82 -13.91
CA CYS A 62 1.70 -2.44 -13.65
C CYS A 62 2.85 -2.42 -12.65
N LEU A 63 3.92 -1.69 -12.98
CA LEU A 63 5.08 -1.47 -12.13
C LEU A 63 5.12 -0.02 -11.64
N TYR A 64 5.14 0.17 -10.33
CA TYR A 64 5.40 1.46 -9.69
C TYR A 64 6.86 1.57 -9.30
N LEU A 65 7.51 2.62 -9.75
CA LEU A 65 8.95 2.87 -9.57
C LEU A 65 9.24 4.35 -9.36
N THR A 66 10.49 4.66 -9.03
CA THR A 66 10.96 6.04 -8.85
C THR A 66 11.89 6.42 -10.00
N LEU A 67 11.63 7.58 -10.59
CA LEU A 67 12.46 8.23 -11.60
C LEU A 67 13.17 9.45 -11.01
N SER A 68 14.32 9.80 -11.56
CA SER A 68 14.94 11.11 -11.39
C SER A 68 14.78 11.88 -12.69
N VAL A 69 14.03 12.98 -12.64
CA VAL A 69 13.83 13.89 -13.76
C VAL A 69 14.48 15.22 -13.39
N GLN A 70 15.61 15.54 -14.03
CA GLN A 70 16.39 16.76 -13.73
C GLN A 70 16.78 16.91 -12.25
N GLY A 71 17.07 15.79 -11.57
CA GLY A 71 17.42 15.77 -10.15
C GLY A 71 16.23 15.77 -9.18
N VAL A 72 14.99 15.90 -9.68
CA VAL A 72 13.77 15.73 -8.89
C VAL A 72 13.36 14.27 -8.90
N LEU A 73 13.09 13.70 -7.73
CA LEU A 73 12.59 12.33 -7.61
C LEU A 73 11.07 12.31 -7.82
N CYS A 74 10.61 11.55 -8.82
CA CYS A 74 9.19 11.41 -9.14
C CYS A 74 8.78 9.94 -9.05
N GLY A 75 7.68 9.65 -8.36
CA GLY A 75 7.01 8.36 -8.51
C GLY A 75 6.43 8.23 -9.91
N ALA A 76 6.49 7.04 -10.50
CA ALA A 76 5.89 6.76 -11.81
C ALA A 76 5.30 5.36 -11.84
N SER A 77 4.18 5.21 -12.54
CA SER A 77 3.66 3.91 -12.92
C SER A 77 3.96 3.60 -14.38
N VAL A 78 4.31 2.35 -14.65
CA VAL A 78 4.67 1.84 -15.95
C VAL A 78 3.79 0.66 -16.31
N ARG A 79 3.24 0.70 -17.53
CA ARG A 79 2.50 -0.42 -18.12
C ARG A 79 3.08 -0.74 -19.50
N ARG A 80 3.41 -2.00 -19.71
CA ARG A 80 3.82 -2.50 -21.03
C ARG A 80 2.58 -2.71 -21.90
N MET A 81 2.55 -2.05 -23.04
CA MET A 81 1.56 -2.25 -24.10
C MET A 81 2.22 -3.00 -25.27
N GLU A 82 1.43 -3.43 -26.26
CA GLU A 82 1.94 -4.24 -27.37
C GLU A 82 3.08 -3.55 -28.15
N GLU A 83 3.00 -2.23 -28.31
CA GLU A 83 3.94 -1.47 -29.15
C GLU A 83 4.82 -0.46 -28.38
N PHE A 84 4.54 -0.20 -27.11
CA PHE A 84 5.25 0.78 -26.28
C PHE A 84 5.02 0.57 -24.79
N ASP A 85 5.91 1.13 -23.97
CA ASP A 85 5.73 1.22 -22.53
C ASP A 85 5.14 2.59 -22.18
N LEU A 86 4.00 2.62 -21.48
CA LEU A 86 3.35 3.86 -21.02
C LEU A 86 3.81 4.18 -19.61
N PHE A 87 4.42 5.35 -19.45
CA PHE A 87 4.78 5.93 -18.16
C PHE A 87 3.81 7.05 -17.80
N THR A 88 3.38 7.04 -16.54
CA THR A 88 2.57 8.12 -15.95
C THR A 88 3.24 8.56 -14.66
N LEU A 89 3.65 9.83 -14.61
CA LEU A 89 4.25 10.42 -13.42
C LEU A 89 3.18 10.73 -12.37
N GLU A 90 3.55 10.53 -11.12
CA GLU A 90 2.77 10.97 -9.97
C GLU A 90 3.01 12.47 -9.76
N GLN A 91 1.96 13.25 -9.95
CA GLN A 91 2.04 14.70 -10.07
C GLN A 91 1.82 15.38 -8.72
N GLU A 92 2.80 15.81 -7.91
CA GLU A 92 2.59 16.42 -6.55
C GLU A 92 1.17 17.01 -6.30
N SER A 93 0.43 16.41 -5.35
CA SER A 93 -0.89 16.93 -4.93
C SER A 93 -0.71 18.27 -4.23
N ASP A 94 -1.66 19.19 -4.40
CA ASP A 94 -1.60 20.52 -3.76
C ASP A 94 -1.34 20.38 -2.26
N GLU A 95 -0.14 20.79 -1.82
CA GLU A 95 0.31 20.63 -0.44
C GLU A 95 -0.69 21.25 0.55
N ALA A 96 -1.33 22.35 0.16
CA ALA A 96 -2.36 23.04 0.95
C ALA A 96 -3.63 22.20 1.14
N GLU A 97 -4.05 21.44 0.12
CA GLU A 97 -5.23 20.57 0.21
C GLU A 97 -4.93 19.36 1.10
N LEU A 98 -3.76 18.73 0.92
CA LEU A 98 -3.31 17.64 1.79
C LEU A 98 -3.12 18.07 3.24
N GLN A 99 -2.56 19.27 3.47
CA GLN A 99 -2.36 19.82 4.80
C GLN A 99 -3.69 20.11 5.49
N GLY A 100 -4.66 20.69 4.78
CA GLY A 100 -6.02 20.92 5.29
C GLY A 100 -6.73 19.63 5.69
N MET A 101 -6.60 18.57 4.89
CA MET A 101 -7.15 17.26 5.20
C MET A 101 -6.47 16.61 6.40
N ALA A 102 -5.15 16.73 6.52
CA ALA A 102 -4.41 16.16 7.64
C ALA A 102 -4.79 16.82 8.97
N LEU A 103 -5.00 18.14 8.97
CA LEU A 103 -5.49 18.90 10.13
C LEU A 103 -6.92 18.49 10.49
N ALA A 104 -7.84 18.42 9.51
CA ALA A 104 -9.20 17.97 9.74
C ALA A 104 -9.26 16.54 10.31
N ALA A 105 -8.39 15.66 9.81
CA ALA A 105 -8.26 14.31 10.33
C ALA A 105 -7.73 14.28 11.77
N GLN A 106 -6.70 15.06 12.09
CA GLN A 106 -6.21 15.17 13.47
C GLN A 106 -7.29 15.67 14.44
N GLU A 107 -8.08 16.66 14.02
CA GLU A 107 -9.21 17.19 14.81
C GLU A 107 -10.35 16.19 14.97
N LEU A 108 -10.56 15.26 14.03
CA LEU A 108 -11.55 14.17 14.13
C LEU A 108 -11.06 12.97 14.94
N ARG A 109 -9.75 12.75 15.02
CA ARG A 109 -9.14 11.61 15.73
C ARG A 109 -9.45 11.64 17.23
N ALA A 110 -9.37 12.82 17.83
CA ALA A 110 -9.64 13.05 19.24
C ALA A 110 -11.11 12.76 19.64
N PRO A 111 -12.13 13.36 19.00
CA PRO A 111 -13.54 13.09 19.34
C PRO A 111 -13.94 11.64 19.03
N LEU A 112 -13.45 11.03 17.95
CA LEU A 112 -13.73 9.61 17.66
C LEU A 112 -13.10 8.68 18.70
N SER A 113 -11.85 8.97 19.11
CA SER A 113 -11.21 8.23 20.20
C SER A 113 -11.95 8.40 21.52
N GLY A 114 -12.55 9.57 21.77
CA GLY A 114 -13.42 9.82 22.92
C GLY A 114 -14.74 9.04 22.86
N VAL A 115 -15.40 8.98 21.70
CA VAL A 115 -16.61 8.15 21.51
C VAL A 115 -16.29 6.66 21.71
N MET A 116 -15.12 6.20 21.24
CA MET A 116 -14.63 4.85 21.51
C MET A 116 -14.35 4.63 22.99
N ALA A 117 -13.67 5.53 23.67
CA ALA A 117 -13.39 5.38 25.10
C ALA A 117 -14.68 5.32 25.93
N ILE A 118 -15.71 6.08 25.56
CA ILE A 118 -17.03 6.03 26.19
C ILE A 118 -17.75 4.71 25.83
N ALA A 119 -17.66 4.26 24.58
CA ALA A 119 -18.15 2.94 24.18
C ALA A 119 -17.48 1.85 25.02
N ASP A 120 -16.14 1.85 25.13
CA ASP A 120 -15.28 0.97 25.92
C ASP A 120 -15.62 0.99 27.42
N GLN A 121 -16.09 2.14 27.93
CA GLN A 121 -16.57 2.33 29.30
C GLN A 121 -18.02 1.90 29.54
N LEU A 122 -18.84 1.75 28.50
CA LEU A 122 -20.22 1.22 28.62
C LEU A 122 -20.23 -0.32 28.71
N PHE A 123 -19.14 -1.00 28.35
CA PHE A 123 -18.99 -2.46 28.42
C PHE A 123 -19.01 -3.12 29.81
N PRO A 124 -18.40 -2.57 30.88
CA PRO A 124 -18.45 -3.17 32.21
C PRO A 124 -19.88 -3.28 32.76
N VAL A 125 -20.80 -2.46 32.25
CA VAL A 125 -22.21 -2.46 32.64
C VAL A 125 -22.97 -3.62 31.99
N THR A 126 -22.37 -4.31 31.01
CA THR A 126 -23.02 -5.38 30.25
C THR A 126 -22.54 -6.80 30.56
N ASP A 127 -21.46 -6.98 31.31
CA ASP A 127 -20.83 -8.30 31.53
C ASP A 127 -21.63 -9.23 32.47
N GLU A 128 -22.46 -8.67 33.35
CA GLU A 128 -23.36 -9.45 34.21
C GLU A 128 -24.81 -9.35 33.69
N GLY A 129 -25.16 -10.19 32.70
CA GLY A 129 -26.55 -10.45 32.32
C GLY A 129 -27.09 -9.72 31.09
N SER A 130 -26.24 -9.21 30.20
CA SER A 130 -26.72 -8.58 28.96
C SER A 130 -27.14 -9.56 27.89
N ASP A 131 -28.18 -9.19 27.15
CA ASP A 131 -28.66 -9.89 25.96
C ASP A 131 -27.52 -10.05 24.92
N PRO A 132 -27.26 -11.27 24.38
CA PRO A 132 -26.34 -11.49 23.26
C PRO A 132 -26.53 -10.53 22.08
N ALA A 133 -27.75 -10.03 21.85
CA ALA A 133 -28.02 -9.02 20.84
C ALA A 133 -27.34 -7.67 21.12
N THR A 134 -27.29 -7.26 22.39
CA THR A 134 -26.62 -6.03 22.83
C THR A 134 -25.10 -6.15 22.64
N ALA A 135 -24.51 -7.30 22.97
CA ALA A 135 -23.09 -7.56 22.75
C ALA A 135 -22.71 -7.53 21.25
N ASP A 136 -23.56 -8.05 20.37
CA ASP A 136 -23.35 -7.96 18.90
C ASP A 136 -23.47 -6.52 18.40
N GLN A 137 -24.44 -5.75 18.88
CA GLN A 137 -24.61 -4.34 18.52
C GLN A 137 -23.40 -3.49 18.93
N ILE A 138 -22.89 -3.69 20.14
CA ILE A 138 -21.71 -2.98 20.63
C ILE A 138 -20.46 -3.37 19.83
N ALA A 139 -20.28 -4.65 19.51
CA ALA A 139 -19.17 -5.11 18.67
C ALA A 139 -19.19 -4.49 17.27
N ARG A 140 -20.39 -4.30 16.69
CA ARG A 140 -20.56 -3.58 15.40
C ARG A 140 -20.24 -2.10 15.52
N ILE A 141 -20.63 -1.45 16.61
CA ILE A 141 -20.28 -0.04 16.88
C ILE A 141 -18.76 0.11 16.97
N ASN A 142 -18.07 -0.77 17.73
CA ASN A 142 -16.62 -0.75 17.84
C ASN A 142 -15.95 -0.94 16.48
N ARG A 143 -16.36 -1.94 15.70
CA ARG A 143 -15.85 -2.12 14.34
C ARG A 143 -16.03 -0.85 13.49
N GLY A 144 -17.19 -0.20 13.56
CA GLY A 144 -17.45 1.06 12.86
C GLY A 144 -16.53 2.20 13.33
N LEU A 145 -16.20 2.26 14.61
CA LEU A 145 -15.26 3.25 15.15
C LEU A 145 -13.81 2.98 14.73
N PHE A 146 -13.37 1.72 14.70
CA PHE A 146 -12.07 1.34 14.11
C PHE A 146 -12.00 1.69 12.62
N GLN A 147 -13.07 1.48 11.87
CA GLN A 147 -13.15 1.91 10.46
C GLN A 147 -13.01 3.43 10.32
N MET A 148 -13.69 4.22 11.15
CA MET A 148 -13.56 5.68 11.13
C MET A 148 -12.16 6.13 11.53
N LEU A 149 -11.55 5.53 12.55
CA LEU A 149 -10.15 5.80 12.91
C LEU A 149 -9.18 5.46 11.78
N ARG A 150 -9.40 4.36 11.07
CA ARG A 150 -8.57 4.00 9.91
C ARG A 150 -8.65 5.09 8.84
N ILE A 151 -9.86 5.55 8.51
CA ILE A 151 -10.07 6.63 7.53
C ILE A 151 -9.34 7.90 7.97
N VAL A 152 -9.53 8.30 9.22
CA VAL A 152 -8.92 9.49 9.80
C VAL A 152 -7.40 9.37 9.85
N SER A 153 -6.84 8.25 10.32
CA SER A 153 -5.40 8.03 10.31
C SER A 153 -4.88 8.11 8.89
N ASN A 154 -5.49 7.40 7.94
CA ASN A 154 -5.07 7.40 6.55
C ASN A 154 -5.01 8.83 5.97
N MET A 155 -5.96 9.70 6.31
CA MET A 155 -5.95 11.11 5.88
C MET A 155 -4.81 11.92 6.51
N SER A 156 -4.56 11.79 7.82
CA SER A 156 -3.41 12.45 8.48
C SER A 156 -2.07 11.95 7.92
N ASP A 157 -2.02 10.66 7.60
CA ASP A 157 -0.79 9.99 7.23
C ASP A 157 -0.37 10.33 5.81
N VAL A 158 -1.29 10.43 4.84
CA VAL A 158 -0.95 10.82 3.45
C VAL A 158 -0.10 12.10 3.43
N TYR A 159 -0.43 13.09 4.25
CA TYR A 159 0.39 14.31 4.38
C TYR A 159 1.79 14.04 4.97
N ARG A 160 1.90 13.24 6.03
CA ARG A 160 3.21 12.82 6.58
C ARG A 160 4.02 11.96 5.62
N TYR A 161 3.38 11.17 4.76
CA TYR A 161 4.05 10.34 3.76
C TYR A 161 4.55 11.18 2.58
N CYS A 162 3.89 12.31 2.27
CA CYS A 162 4.37 13.29 1.31
C CYS A 162 5.54 14.13 1.87
N GLN A 163 5.51 14.46 3.17
CA GLN A 163 6.60 15.17 3.83
C GLN A 163 7.71 14.19 4.24
N GLN A 164 8.91 14.28 3.65
CA GLN A 164 10.05 13.38 3.96
C GLN A 164 10.64 13.53 5.39
N THR A 165 9.92 14.14 6.33
CA THR A 165 10.52 14.86 7.44
C THR A 165 10.88 14.01 8.67
N GLU A 166 10.45 12.76 8.82
CA GLU A 166 10.81 11.93 9.99
C GLU A 166 10.99 10.41 9.68
N GLN A 167 11.81 10.06 8.71
CA GLN A 167 12.11 8.63 8.45
C GLN A 167 13.04 8.06 9.53
N ARG A 168 12.49 7.25 10.45
CA ARG A 168 13.27 6.56 11.50
C ARG A 168 13.72 5.19 11.03
N TYR A 169 14.79 5.19 10.25
CA TYR A 169 15.42 3.95 9.81
C TYR A 169 16.14 3.24 10.95
N VAL A 170 15.87 1.95 11.11
CA VAL A 170 16.53 1.06 12.08
C VAL A 170 16.90 -0.25 11.41
N THR A 171 18.06 -0.81 11.79
CA THR A 171 18.47 -2.13 11.33
C THR A 171 17.70 -3.19 12.11
N VAL A 172 16.94 -4.00 11.39
CA VAL A 172 16.15 -5.11 11.97
C VAL A 172 16.50 -6.41 11.27
N GLU A 173 16.25 -7.53 11.94
CA GLU A 173 16.16 -8.82 11.27
C GLU A 173 14.80 -8.94 10.57
N LEU A 174 14.77 -8.63 9.27
CA LEU A 174 13.54 -8.47 8.51
C LEU A 174 12.75 -9.77 8.36
N THR A 175 13.43 -10.91 8.30
CA THR A 175 12.81 -12.25 8.26
C THR A 175 11.96 -12.50 9.50
N SER A 176 12.50 -12.28 10.70
CA SER A 176 11.76 -12.39 11.96
C SER A 176 10.64 -11.35 12.07
N PHE A 177 10.90 -10.11 11.66
CA PHE A 177 9.89 -9.04 11.65
C PHE A 177 8.68 -9.39 10.77
N LEU A 178 8.91 -9.87 9.55
CA LEU A 178 7.83 -10.29 8.65
C LEU A 178 7.11 -11.53 9.20
N GLN A 179 7.85 -12.49 9.76
CA GLN A 179 7.26 -13.69 10.35
C GLN A 179 6.26 -13.34 11.45
N GLU A 180 6.64 -12.45 12.37
CA GLU A 180 5.77 -12.01 13.47
C GLU A 180 4.50 -11.33 12.96
N ILE A 181 4.61 -10.46 11.95
CA ILE A 181 3.45 -9.80 11.34
C ILE A 181 2.51 -10.83 10.72
N PHE A 182 3.02 -11.73 9.87
CA PHE A 182 2.20 -12.72 9.18
C PHE A 182 1.59 -13.75 10.14
N ASP A 183 2.28 -14.14 11.21
CA ASP A 183 1.74 -15.02 12.24
C ASP A 183 0.56 -14.36 12.97
N LYS A 184 0.70 -13.10 13.39
CA LYS A 184 -0.41 -12.36 14.03
C LYS A 184 -1.60 -12.19 13.09
N VAL A 185 -1.36 -11.86 11.82
CA VAL A 185 -2.43 -11.74 10.82
C VAL A 185 -3.13 -13.09 10.62
N ARG A 186 -2.38 -14.18 10.50
CA ARG A 186 -2.94 -15.54 10.34
C ARG A 186 -3.82 -15.90 11.53
N ASP A 187 -3.36 -15.65 12.74
CA ASP A 187 -4.11 -15.95 13.96
C ASP A 187 -5.43 -15.16 13.99
N MET A 188 -5.39 -13.89 13.58
CA MET A 188 -6.58 -13.05 13.49
C MET A 188 -7.55 -13.50 12.37
N LEU A 189 -7.03 -13.96 11.24
CA LEU A 189 -7.81 -14.49 10.12
C LEU A 189 -8.37 -15.90 10.37
N SER A 190 -7.89 -16.63 11.39
CA SER A 190 -8.39 -17.97 11.73
C SER A 190 -9.88 -18.03 12.03
N LEU A 191 -10.48 -16.89 12.41
CA LEU A 191 -11.91 -16.72 12.68
C LEU A 191 -12.70 -16.33 11.42
N THR A 192 -12.02 -16.19 10.29
CA THR A 192 -12.60 -15.94 8.98
C THR A 192 -12.54 -17.20 8.13
N SER A 193 -13.20 -17.19 6.97
CA SER A 193 -13.13 -18.29 6.00
C SER A 193 -11.88 -18.27 5.12
N ILE A 194 -10.88 -17.42 5.39
CA ILE A 194 -9.71 -17.23 4.54
C ILE A 194 -8.47 -17.81 5.23
N THR A 195 -7.70 -18.61 4.49
CA THR A 195 -6.44 -19.18 4.98
C THR A 195 -5.27 -18.35 4.47
N LEU A 196 -4.43 -17.86 5.38
CA LEU A 196 -3.20 -17.13 5.04
C LEU A 196 -1.98 -18.02 5.30
N THR A 197 -1.14 -18.20 4.28
CA THR A 197 0.16 -18.88 4.42
C THR A 197 1.29 -17.91 4.09
N PHE A 198 2.39 -17.97 4.83
CA PHE A 198 3.58 -17.18 4.55
C PHE A 198 4.80 -18.10 4.41
N GLU A 199 5.40 -18.11 3.21
CA GLU A 199 6.69 -18.77 2.95
C GLU A 199 7.81 -17.75 3.11
N ASN A 200 8.53 -17.84 4.22
CA ASN A 200 9.63 -16.95 4.55
C ASN A 200 10.99 -17.50 4.07
N LEU A 201 12.03 -16.67 4.12
CA LEU A 201 13.40 -17.10 3.91
C LEU A 201 13.93 -17.83 5.15
N GLU A 202 14.65 -18.94 4.95
CA GLU A 202 15.28 -19.69 6.06
C GLU A 202 16.46 -18.95 6.69
N ARG A 203 17.09 -18.04 5.95
CA ARG A 203 18.29 -17.32 6.40
C ARG A 203 17.93 -15.94 6.92
N PRO A 204 18.46 -15.53 8.09
CA PRO A 204 18.17 -14.22 8.64
C PRO A 204 18.72 -13.11 7.76
N ILE A 205 17.87 -12.14 7.40
CA ILE A 205 18.28 -10.95 6.64
C ILE A 205 18.20 -9.72 7.54
N HIS A 206 19.34 -9.07 7.75
CA HIS A 206 19.40 -7.82 8.47
C HIS A 206 19.46 -6.66 7.49
N THR A 207 18.53 -5.72 7.59
CA THR A 207 18.48 -4.56 6.71
C THR A 207 17.88 -3.35 7.41
N LEU A 208 18.24 -2.18 6.92
CA LEU A 208 17.72 -0.90 7.37
C LEU A 208 16.28 -0.70 6.85
N ILE A 209 15.32 -0.60 7.76
CA ILE A 209 13.91 -0.35 7.43
C ILE A 209 13.32 0.80 8.26
N GLU A 210 12.20 1.34 7.82
CA GLU A 210 11.27 2.11 8.64
C GLU A 210 10.10 1.18 9.05
N PRO A 211 10.09 0.65 10.29
CA PRO A 211 9.17 -0.42 10.68
C PRO A 211 7.70 -0.05 10.54
N GLU A 212 7.31 1.17 10.92
CA GLU A 212 5.92 1.65 10.86
C GLU A 212 5.36 1.60 9.43
N LYS A 213 6.10 2.15 8.47
CA LYS A 213 5.68 2.16 7.06
C LYS A 213 5.60 0.75 6.51
N LEU A 214 6.57 -0.09 6.87
CA LEU A 214 6.64 -1.44 6.34
C LEU A 214 5.50 -2.31 6.89
N GLU A 215 5.30 -2.32 8.20
CA GLU A 215 4.19 -3.03 8.86
C GLU A 215 2.85 -2.64 8.26
N ARG A 216 2.61 -1.34 8.14
CA ARG A 216 1.36 -0.82 7.63
C ARG A 216 1.15 -1.11 6.14
N ALA A 217 2.21 -1.06 5.33
CA ALA A 217 2.13 -1.49 3.94
C ALA A 217 1.73 -2.96 3.86
N ILE A 218 2.31 -3.83 4.68
CA ILE A 218 1.97 -5.26 4.73
C ILE A 218 0.50 -5.46 5.13
N HIS A 219 0.03 -4.78 6.18
CA HIS A 219 -1.38 -4.86 6.59
C HIS A 219 -2.31 -4.41 5.47
N ASN A 220 -1.97 -3.36 4.73
CA ASN A 220 -2.77 -2.91 3.58
C ASN A 220 -2.74 -3.90 2.41
N ILE A 221 -1.59 -4.51 2.12
CA ILE A 221 -1.48 -5.56 1.09
C ILE A 221 -2.38 -6.74 1.46
N VAL A 222 -2.29 -7.24 2.70
CA VAL A 222 -3.10 -8.39 3.15
C VAL A 222 -4.58 -8.02 3.25
N SER A 223 -4.91 -6.83 3.74
CA SER A 223 -6.29 -6.31 3.77
C SER A 223 -6.92 -6.36 2.38
N ASN A 224 -6.19 -5.87 1.36
CA ASN A 224 -6.66 -5.93 -0.03
C ASN A 224 -6.81 -7.38 -0.52
N ALA A 225 -5.81 -8.23 -0.31
CA ALA A 225 -5.85 -9.63 -0.72
C ALA A 225 -7.06 -10.38 -0.12
N VAL A 226 -7.32 -10.20 1.18
CA VAL A 226 -8.46 -10.80 1.89
C VAL A 226 -9.78 -10.23 1.38
N LYS A 227 -9.85 -8.93 1.15
CA LYS A 227 -11.06 -8.22 0.71
C LYS A 227 -11.52 -8.65 -0.69
N PHE A 228 -10.58 -8.91 -1.60
CA PHE A 228 -10.87 -9.29 -2.99
C PHE A 228 -10.87 -10.81 -3.22
N SER A 229 -10.46 -11.60 -2.23
CA SER A 229 -10.55 -13.06 -2.30
C SER A 229 -11.99 -13.55 -2.14
N ALA A 230 -12.37 -14.56 -2.93
CA ALA A 230 -13.60 -15.28 -2.69
C ALA A 230 -13.55 -16.02 -1.33
N LYS A 231 -14.69 -16.13 -0.64
CA LYS A 231 -14.79 -16.86 0.64
C LYS A 231 -14.27 -18.28 0.50
N GLY A 232 -13.47 -18.74 1.45
CA GLY A 232 -12.86 -20.07 1.41
C GLY A 232 -11.54 -20.15 0.64
N SER A 233 -11.15 -19.09 -0.07
CA SER A 233 -9.93 -19.12 -0.90
C SER A 233 -8.68 -18.82 -0.07
N PRO A 234 -7.53 -19.41 -0.42
CA PRO A 234 -6.28 -19.12 0.24
C PRO A 234 -5.68 -17.79 -0.26
N VAL A 235 -4.96 -17.13 0.64
CA VAL A 235 -4.04 -16.03 0.35
C VAL A 235 -2.63 -16.53 0.64
N HIS A 236 -1.74 -16.41 -0.35
CA HIS A 236 -0.38 -16.90 -0.26
C HIS A 236 0.61 -15.75 -0.28
N ALA A 237 1.36 -15.58 0.81
CA ALA A 237 2.47 -14.66 0.89
C ALA A 237 3.80 -15.41 0.77
N LYS A 238 4.77 -14.82 0.06
CA LYS A 238 6.11 -15.41 -0.13
C LYS A 238 7.17 -14.33 -0.17
N LEU A 239 8.25 -14.54 0.59
CA LEU A 239 9.45 -13.73 0.55
C LEU A 239 10.54 -14.46 -0.25
N THR A 240 11.09 -13.81 -1.26
CA THR A 240 12.28 -14.30 -1.98
C THR A 240 13.39 -13.25 -1.99
N CYS A 241 14.63 -13.69 -2.18
CA CYS A 241 15.79 -12.80 -2.28
C CYS A 241 16.46 -13.00 -3.65
N ARG A 242 16.70 -11.91 -4.37
CA ARG A 242 17.50 -11.90 -5.61
C ARG A 242 18.55 -10.82 -5.51
N GLY A 243 19.81 -11.22 -5.37
CA GLY A 243 20.93 -10.29 -5.19
C GLY A 243 20.76 -9.45 -3.93
N THR A 244 20.62 -8.14 -4.08
CA THR A 244 20.44 -7.17 -2.98
C THR A 244 19.00 -6.71 -2.82
N MET A 245 18.04 -7.40 -3.44
CA MET A 245 16.62 -7.06 -3.37
C MET A 245 15.81 -8.23 -2.80
N LEU A 246 14.93 -7.91 -1.87
CA LEU A 246 13.89 -8.82 -1.38
C LEU A 246 12.60 -8.56 -2.13
N TYR A 247 11.84 -9.61 -2.40
CA TYR A 247 10.55 -9.59 -3.09
C TYR A 247 9.52 -10.21 -2.16
N LEU A 248 8.67 -9.37 -1.57
CA LEU A 248 7.51 -9.81 -0.80
C LEU A 248 6.31 -9.82 -1.73
N SER A 249 5.88 -11.03 -2.11
CA SER A 249 4.70 -11.24 -2.95
C SER A 249 3.52 -11.71 -2.11
N VAL A 250 2.33 -11.20 -2.39
CA VAL A 250 1.06 -11.67 -1.84
C VAL A 250 0.11 -11.94 -3.00
N CYS A 251 -0.33 -13.19 -3.10
CA CYS A 251 -1.22 -13.68 -4.14
C CYS A 251 -2.60 -13.94 -3.53
N ASP A 252 -3.63 -13.33 -4.09
CA ASP A 252 -5.03 -13.63 -3.78
C ASP A 252 -5.69 -14.48 -4.88
N SER A 253 -6.84 -15.06 -4.56
CA SER A 253 -7.65 -15.85 -5.51
C SER A 253 -8.87 -15.07 -6.03
N GLY A 254 -8.81 -13.73 -6.02
CA GLY A 254 -9.90 -12.87 -6.50
C GLY A 254 -10.10 -12.92 -8.01
N GLU A 255 -11.16 -12.29 -8.52
CA GLU A 255 -11.49 -12.21 -9.96
C GLU A 255 -10.47 -11.39 -10.79
N GLY A 256 -9.36 -10.98 -10.18
CA GLY A 256 -8.41 -10.03 -10.73
C GLY A 256 -8.90 -8.59 -10.62
N ILE A 257 -8.02 -7.65 -10.92
CA ILE A 257 -8.40 -6.26 -11.16
C ILE A 257 -8.83 -6.19 -12.62
N HIS A 258 -10.10 -5.87 -12.90
CA HIS A 258 -10.61 -5.82 -14.28
C HIS A 258 -9.72 -4.92 -15.18
N PRO A 259 -9.34 -5.32 -16.40
CA PRO A 259 -8.39 -4.58 -17.26
C PRO A 259 -8.76 -3.12 -17.51
N GLU A 260 -10.07 -2.82 -17.54
CA GLU A 260 -10.64 -1.47 -17.68
C GLU A 260 -10.50 -0.61 -16.41
N VAL A 261 -10.47 -1.27 -15.24
CA VAL A 261 -10.25 -0.64 -13.94
C VAL A 261 -8.76 -0.44 -13.66
N GLN A 262 -7.87 -1.26 -14.26
CA GLN A 262 -6.41 -1.11 -14.13
C GLN A 262 -5.92 0.26 -14.62
N GLY A 263 -6.48 0.79 -15.73
CA GLY A 263 -6.14 2.13 -16.23
C GLY A 263 -6.74 3.28 -15.43
N THR A 264 -7.91 3.08 -14.80
CA THR A 264 -8.60 4.10 -13.98
C THR A 264 -8.27 4.03 -12.50
N ILE A 265 -7.62 2.97 -12.04
CA ILE A 265 -7.01 2.85 -10.72
C ILE A 265 -6.09 4.05 -10.46
N HIS A 266 -5.28 4.43 -11.44
CA HIS A 266 -4.37 5.57 -11.37
C HIS A 266 -5.09 6.93 -11.17
N SER A 267 -6.28 7.12 -11.75
CA SER A 267 -7.05 8.35 -11.59
C SER A 267 -7.98 8.34 -10.37
N ARG A 268 -8.48 7.17 -9.96
CA ARG A 268 -9.31 6.96 -8.75
C ARG A 268 -8.49 7.00 -7.45
N PHE A 269 -7.19 6.70 -7.50
CA PHE A 269 -6.30 6.77 -6.33
C PHE A 269 -5.76 8.16 -6.03
N ARG A 270 -6.12 9.16 -6.85
CA ARG A 270 -5.71 10.56 -6.68
C ARG A 270 -6.85 11.56 -6.78
N ARG A 271 -7.94 11.24 -7.48
CA ARG A 271 -9.21 11.93 -7.23
C ARG A 271 -9.69 11.49 -5.85
N MET A 272 -10.19 12.42 -5.04
CA MET A 272 -11.14 12.04 -3.99
C MET A 272 -12.15 11.08 -4.63
N PRO A 273 -12.26 9.83 -4.15
CA PRO A 273 -13.19 8.89 -4.75
C PRO A 273 -14.60 9.45 -4.61
N GLY A 274 -15.23 9.75 -5.74
CA GLY A 274 -16.67 9.80 -5.81
C GLY A 274 -17.22 8.47 -5.28
N LEU A 275 -18.20 8.57 -4.39
CA LEU A 275 -18.92 7.48 -3.73
C LEU A 275 -19.63 6.57 -4.76
N GLU A 276 -18.92 5.67 -5.45
CA GLU A 276 -19.57 4.80 -6.46
C GLU A 276 -19.28 3.30 -6.35
N ASP A 277 -18.41 2.82 -5.46
CA ASP A 277 -18.42 1.39 -5.08
C ASP A 277 -17.94 1.18 -3.63
N ARG A 278 -18.85 0.75 -2.75
CA ARG A 278 -18.59 0.46 -1.32
C ARG A 278 -17.52 -0.62 -1.10
N ARG A 279 -17.16 -1.40 -2.13
CA ARG A 279 -16.10 -2.41 -2.06
C ARG A 279 -14.70 -1.85 -2.30
N PHE A 280 -14.57 -0.61 -2.76
CA PHE A 280 -13.27 0.04 -2.89
C PHE A 280 -13.16 1.07 -1.76
N GLY A 281 -12.20 0.90 -0.86
CA GLY A 281 -11.95 1.87 0.21
C GLY A 281 -11.48 3.21 -0.38
N ILE A 282 -11.11 4.19 0.46
CA ILE A 282 -10.74 5.57 0.06
C ILE A 282 -9.49 5.65 -0.87
N GLY A 283 -8.91 4.52 -1.30
CA GLY A 283 -7.81 4.48 -2.26
C GLY A 283 -6.42 4.78 -1.67
N LEU A 284 -6.36 5.05 -0.36
CA LEU A 284 -5.14 5.48 0.34
C LEU A 284 -4.15 4.33 0.63
N GLY A 285 -4.62 3.08 0.66
CA GLY A 285 -3.76 1.92 0.96
C GLY A 285 -2.64 1.72 -0.07
N MET A 286 -2.91 1.97 -1.36
CA MET A 286 -1.88 1.83 -2.40
C MET A 286 -0.79 2.91 -2.28
N VAL A 287 -1.16 4.14 -1.90
CA VAL A 287 -0.21 5.22 -1.66
C VAL A 287 0.77 4.84 -0.55
N MET A 288 0.28 4.21 0.53
CA MET A 288 1.12 3.73 1.63
C MET A 288 2.07 2.62 1.18
N ILE A 289 1.58 1.66 0.40
CA ILE A 289 2.41 0.56 -0.11
C ILE A 289 3.53 1.09 -1.00
N ARG A 290 3.22 2.00 -1.95
CA ARG A 290 4.24 2.61 -2.81
C ARG A 290 5.22 3.47 -2.04
N SER A 291 4.74 4.29 -1.11
CA SER A 291 5.61 5.16 -0.32
C SER A 291 6.53 4.34 0.59
N ALA A 292 6.03 3.25 1.18
CA ALA A 292 6.87 2.29 1.90
C ALA A 292 7.91 1.66 0.96
N ALA A 293 7.52 1.15 -0.21
CA ALA A 293 8.47 0.57 -1.16
C ALA A 293 9.56 1.59 -1.56
N ALA A 294 9.17 2.82 -1.91
CA ALA A 294 10.07 3.89 -2.29
C ALA A 294 11.04 4.28 -1.17
N ALA A 295 10.55 4.43 0.07
CA ALA A 295 11.39 4.67 1.25
C ALA A 295 12.45 3.55 1.41
N HIS A 296 12.07 2.30 1.16
CA HIS A 296 12.95 1.15 1.21
C HIS A 296 13.74 0.89 -0.09
N GLY A 297 13.70 1.81 -1.07
CA GLY A 297 14.48 1.73 -2.30
C GLY A 297 14.01 0.66 -3.28
N GLY A 298 12.77 0.22 -3.14
CA GLY A 298 12.15 -0.74 -4.02
C GLY A 298 11.04 -0.16 -4.87
N THR A 299 10.16 -1.05 -5.28
CA THR A 299 9.10 -0.88 -6.27
C THR A 299 7.89 -1.72 -5.90
N VAL A 300 6.76 -1.47 -6.54
CA VAL A 300 5.56 -2.30 -6.40
C VAL A 300 5.14 -2.81 -7.77
N LEU A 301 5.06 -4.11 -7.95
CA LEU A 301 4.53 -4.76 -9.15
C LEU A 301 3.17 -5.36 -8.83
N ILE A 302 2.19 -5.12 -9.70
CA ILE A 302 0.87 -5.76 -9.65
C ILE A 302 0.65 -6.50 -10.95
N ASP A 303 0.50 -7.82 -10.90
CA ASP A 303 0.29 -8.68 -12.06
C ASP A 303 -0.72 -9.81 -11.79
N HIS A 304 -1.00 -10.59 -12.83
CA HIS A 304 -2.07 -11.59 -12.90
C HIS A 304 -1.52 -12.91 -13.45
N PRO A 305 -0.66 -13.62 -12.69
CA PRO A 305 -0.15 -14.93 -13.11
C PRO A 305 -1.29 -15.95 -13.24
N GLU A 306 -1.15 -16.95 -14.12
CA GLU A 306 -2.21 -17.93 -14.42
C GLU A 306 -2.76 -18.66 -13.18
N ASP A 307 -1.91 -18.87 -12.16
CA ASP A 307 -2.25 -19.59 -10.93
C ASP A 307 -2.78 -18.70 -9.79
N CYS A 308 -3.00 -17.40 -10.01
CA CYS A 308 -3.55 -16.50 -8.98
C CYS A 308 -4.48 -15.43 -9.56
N GLY A 309 -5.39 -14.93 -8.72
CA GLY A 309 -6.26 -13.80 -9.03
C GLY A 309 -5.47 -12.53 -9.26
N THR A 310 -4.95 -11.92 -8.20
CA THR A 310 -4.00 -10.79 -8.29
C THR A 310 -2.77 -11.08 -7.44
N ARG A 311 -1.59 -10.76 -7.96
CA ARG A 311 -0.34 -10.78 -7.20
C ARG A 311 0.21 -9.38 -7.08
N LEU A 312 0.40 -8.95 -5.83
CA LEU A 312 1.12 -7.74 -5.50
C LEU A 312 2.50 -8.13 -4.97
N THR A 313 3.55 -7.61 -5.61
CA THR A 313 4.94 -7.80 -5.20
C THR A 313 5.54 -6.46 -4.81
N MET A 314 5.91 -6.31 -3.54
CA MET A 314 6.68 -5.17 -3.05
C MET A 314 8.14 -5.56 -2.94
N THR A 315 9.04 -4.74 -3.48
CA THR A 315 10.48 -4.96 -3.35
C THR A 315 11.09 -4.09 -2.25
N ILE A 316 12.12 -4.62 -1.59
CA ILE A 316 12.80 -3.98 -0.45
C ILE A 316 14.30 -4.13 -0.68
N ALA A 317 15.04 -3.02 -0.73
CA ALA A 317 16.49 -3.07 -0.88
C ALA A 317 17.16 -3.53 0.41
N ILE A 318 18.12 -4.44 0.30
CA ILE A 318 18.99 -4.85 1.40
C ILE A 318 20.04 -3.76 1.58
N ARG A 319 19.90 -2.98 2.65
CA ARG A 319 20.76 -1.86 3.02
C ARG A 319 21.47 -2.20 4.32
N GLN A 320 22.79 -2.23 4.30
CA GLN A 320 23.60 -2.35 5.52
C GLN A 320 23.97 -0.94 6.00
N ASN A 321 23.89 -0.71 7.31
CA ASN A 321 24.51 0.44 7.95
C ASN A 321 25.77 -0.03 8.67
N ALA A 322 26.90 0.64 8.45
CA ALA A 322 28.21 0.29 9.01
C ALA A 322 28.27 0.45 10.55
N GLU A 323 27.33 1.19 11.15
CA GLU A 323 27.36 1.54 12.58
C GLU A 323 26.19 0.99 13.42
N SER A 324 25.32 0.15 12.86
CA SER A 324 24.09 -0.25 13.58
C SER A 324 24.30 -1.44 14.53
N ILE A 325 24.12 -1.18 15.82
CA ILE A 325 23.83 -2.17 16.85
C ILE A 325 22.52 -2.88 16.47
N VAL A 326 22.55 -4.20 16.31
CA VAL A 326 21.35 -5.04 16.11
C VAL A 326 20.42 -4.80 17.30
N ARG A 327 19.26 -4.16 17.08
CA ARG A 327 18.24 -4.00 18.12
C ARG A 327 17.33 -5.22 18.10
N SER A 328 17.17 -5.85 19.27
CA SER A 328 16.25 -6.97 19.47
C SER A 328 14.79 -6.49 19.49
N ASN A 329 14.01 -7.11 18.62
CA ASN A 329 12.56 -7.39 18.51
C ASN A 329 11.46 -6.74 19.37
N VAL A 330 11.61 -5.55 19.95
CA VAL A 330 10.43 -4.84 20.51
C VAL A 330 10.48 -3.34 20.25
N LEU A 331 10.23 -2.95 19.01
CA LEU A 331 9.69 -1.61 18.76
C LEU A 331 8.18 -1.73 18.84
N ARG A 332 7.61 -1.36 20.00
CA ARG A 332 6.19 -0.97 20.06
C ARG A 332 6.08 0.33 19.27
N VAL A 333 5.83 0.18 17.97
CA VAL A 333 5.41 1.27 17.11
C VAL A 333 3.95 1.53 17.46
N ASP A 334 3.55 2.78 17.58
CA ASP A 334 2.18 3.12 17.94
C ASP A 334 1.65 4.22 17.00
N TYR A 335 1.17 3.78 15.83
CA TYR A 335 0.42 4.65 14.93
C TYR A 335 -1.09 4.57 15.17
N ALA A 336 -1.55 3.63 15.99
CA ALA A 336 -2.95 3.43 16.32
C ALA A 336 -3.40 4.13 17.62
N GLY A 337 -2.48 4.75 18.37
CA GLY A 337 -2.74 5.41 19.64
C GLY A 337 -3.12 4.40 20.74
N GLU A 338 -2.19 3.49 21.03
CA GLU A 338 -2.23 2.38 21.99
C GLU A 338 -3.16 1.22 21.63
N ARG A 339 -3.70 1.20 20.41
CA ARG A 339 -4.63 0.17 19.92
C ARG A 339 -3.96 -0.86 19.02
N ASP A 340 -4.59 -2.03 18.89
CA ASP A 340 -4.10 -3.09 18.01
C ASP A 340 -4.12 -2.65 16.53
N HIS A 341 -2.95 -2.70 15.91
CA HIS A 341 -2.71 -2.31 14.51
C HIS A 341 -3.50 -3.15 13.49
N LEU A 342 -3.67 -4.43 13.77
CA LEU A 342 -4.38 -5.35 12.88
C LEU A 342 -5.88 -5.13 12.96
N LEU A 343 -6.42 -4.94 14.16
CA LEU A 343 -7.84 -4.57 14.32
C LEU A 343 -8.16 -3.25 13.61
N LEU A 344 -7.22 -2.30 13.57
CA LEU A 344 -7.37 -1.07 12.82
C LEU A 344 -7.35 -1.31 11.30
N GLU A 345 -6.28 -1.89 10.77
CA GLU A 345 -6.03 -2.00 9.32
C GLU A 345 -6.84 -3.12 8.63
N LEU A 346 -7.35 -4.09 9.38
CA LEU A 346 -8.20 -5.17 8.84
C LEU A 346 -9.68 -4.97 9.20
N SER A 347 -10.08 -3.81 9.74
CA SER A 347 -11.46 -3.51 10.15
C SER A 347 -12.55 -3.63 9.09
N GLU A 348 -12.18 -3.59 7.81
CA GLU A 348 -13.10 -3.85 6.70
C GLU A 348 -13.40 -5.35 6.52
N VAL A 349 -12.44 -6.22 6.83
CA VAL A 349 -12.51 -7.67 6.52
C VAL A 349 -12.74 -8.55 7.75
N LEU A 350 -12.42 -8.06 8.96
CA LEU A 350 -12.59 -8.83 10.19
C LEU A 350 -14.05 -8.88 10.67
N PRO A 351 -14.48 -10.00 11.27
CA PRO A 351 -15.79 -10.12 11.90
C PRO A 351 -15.92 -9.19 13.11
N ALA A 352 -17.15 -8.78 13.41
CA ALA A 352 -17.40 -7.89 14.55
C ALA A 352 -17.03 -8.53 15.89
N GLU A 353 -17.09 -9.86 16.02
CA GLU A 353 -16.80 -10.55 17.30
C GLU A 353 -15.37 -10.34 17.80
N LEU A 354 -14.43 -10.02 16.91
CA LEU A 354 -13.05 -9.67 17.26
C LEU A 354 -12.92 -8.31 17.96
N TYR A 355 -13.95 -7.47 17.88
CA TYR A 355 -14.00 -6.15 18.49
C TYR A 355 -14.72 -6.16 19.86
N ARG A 356 -14.84 -7.34 20.48
CA ARG A 356 -15.30 -7.50 21.86
C ARG A 356 -14.15 -7.29 22.82
N LYS A 357 -14.43 -6.67 23.97
CA LYS A 357 -13.44 -6.28 24.99
C LYS A 357 -12.53 -7.43 25.45
N GLU A 358 -13.06 -8.65 25.51
CA GLU A 358 -12.32 -9.88 25.87
C GLU A 358 -11.12 -10.18 24.95
N ARG A 359 -11.06 -9.56 23.76
CA ARG A 359 -10.04 -9.82 22.73
C ARG A 359 -9.26 -8.59 22.26
N ILE A 360 -9.54 -7.41 22.82
CA ILE A 360 -8.91 -6.14 22.42
C ILE A 360 -7.70 -5.77 23.31
N ASN A 361 -7.52 -6.45 24.46
CA ASN A 361 -6.44 -6.14 25.42
C ASN A 361 -5.16 -6.96 25.24
#